data_AF-A0A818KTC9-F1
#
_entry.id   AF-A0A818KTC9-F1
#
_cell.length_a   1.000
_cell.length_b   1.000
_cell.length_c   1.000
_cell.angle_alpha   90.00
_cell.angle_beta   90.00
_cell.angle_gamma   90.00
#
_symmetry.space_group_name_H-M   'P 1'
#
loop_
_entity.id
_entity.type
_entity.pdbx_description
1 polymer ?
#
loop_
_entity_poly.entity_id
_entity_poly.type
_entity_poly.pdbx_seq_one_letter_code
_entity_poly.pdbx_strand_id
1 'polypeptide(L)'
;MYLKPLLLLFCFDSDNSLEIVWKVIEPFLGILFDRSIIDPNLNPRRSFINTGGKILVDFVDETEVVCLVQMPDGSLYEGYEKSKKHVKYNACQQAMNYRI
;
A
#
# COMPACT_ATOMS: atom_id res chain seq x y z
N MET A 1 -19.72 -2.46 0.02
CA MET A 1 -19.50 -1.84 -1.30
C MET A 1 -20.46 -0.65 -1.49
N TYR A 2 -20.42 0.37 -0.61
CA TYR A 2 -21.40 1.49 -0.63
C TYR A 2 -20.81 2.88 -0.32
N LEU A 3 -19.48 3.00 -0.20
CA LEU A 3 -18.86 4.27 0.19
C LEU A 3 -18.95 5.33 -0.92
N LYS A 4 -18.83 4.92 -2.18
CA LYS A 4 -18.85 5.82 -3.36
C LYS A 4 -20.20 6.56 -3.54
N PRO A 5 -21.37 5.90 -3.48
CA PRO A 5 -22.66 6.58 -3.56
C PRO A 5 -22.91 7.58 -2.41
N LEU A 6 -22.51 7.22 -1.18
CA LEU A 6 -22.67 8.09 0.01
C LEU A 6 -21.83 9.36 -0.08
N LEU A 7 -20.56 9.24 -0.51
CA LEU A 7 -19.67 10.38 -0.75
C LEU A 7 -20.27 11.37 -1.76
N LEU A 8 -20.84 10.87 -2.86
CA LEU A 8 -21.46 11.71 -3.88
C LEU A 8 -22.70 12.43 -3.34
N LEU A 9 -23.53 11.77 -2.52
CA LEU A 9 -24.72 12.38 -1.93
C LEU A 9 -24.36 13.55 -1.00
N PHE A 10 -23.33 13.41 -0.16
CA PHE A 10 -22.86 14.49 0.70
C PHE A 10 -22.24 15.66 -0.09
N CYS A 11 -21.58 15.41 -1.22
CA CYS A 11 -21.08 16.48 -2.09
C CYS A 11 -22.22 17.32 -2.69
N PHE A 12 -23.34 16.69 -3.09
CA PHE A 12 -24.47 17.41 -3.67
C PHE A 12 -25.26 18.23 -2.64
N ASP A 13 -25.41 17.72 -1.41
CA ASP A 13 -26.21 18.37 -0.36
C ASP A 13 -25.46 19.52 0.35
N SER A 14 -24.17 19.69 0.08
CA SER A 14 -23.29 20.68 0.71
C SER A 14 -22.86 21.82 -0.23
N ASP A 15 -23.59 22.06 -1.32
CA ASP A 15 -23.21 23.01 -2.38
C ASP A 15 -21.79 22.75 -2.94
N ASN A 16 -21.37 21.48 -3.02
CA ASN A 16 -20.01 21.06 -3.37
C ASN A 16 -18.90 21.55 -2.42
N SER A 17 -19.24 21.89 -1.17
CA SER A 17 -18.24 22.25 -0.16
C SER A 17 -17.49 21.03 0.35
N LEU A 18 -16.28 20.84 -0.19
CA LEU A 18 -15.36 19.78 0.25
C LEU A 18 -15.05 19.84 1.75
N GLU A 19 -15.13 21.01 2.38
CA GLU A 19 -14.90 21.17 3.83
C GLU A 19 -16.01 20.51 4.66
N ILE A 20 -17.27 20.66 4.23
CA ILE A 20 -18.42 20.03 4.91
C ILE A 20 -18.36 18.51 4.71
N VAL A 21 -18.09 18.06 3.49
CA VAL A 21 -17.91 16.64 3.17
C VAL A 21 -16.78 16.04 4.00
N TRP A 22 -15.66 16.74 4.15
CA TRP A 22 -14.54 16.30 4.98
C TRP A 22 -14.94 16.20 6.45
N LYS A 23 -15.58 17.21 7.04
CA LYS A 23 -16.02 17.17 8.45
C LYS A 23 -16.98 16.03 8.77
N VAL A 24 -17.84 15.66 7.83
CA VAL A 24 -18.77 14.54 8.00
C VAL A 24 -18.06 13.19 7.93
N ILE A 25 -17.07 13.07 7.03
CA ILE A 25 -16.46 11.79 6.69
C ILE A 25 -15.20 11.50 7.52
N GLU A 26 -14.47 12.53 7.95
CA GLU A 26 -13.26 12.44 8.76
C GLU A 26 -13.44 11.57 10.02
N PRO A 27 -14.52 11.68 10.82
CA PRO A 27 -14.72 10.80 11.97
C PRO A 27 -14.86 9.32 11.61
N PHE A 28 -15.45 8.99 10.46
CA PHE A 28 -15.60 7.61 9.98
C PHE A 28 -14.30 7.07 9.36
N LEU A 29 -13.53 7.95 8.72
CA LEU A 29 -12.22 7.61 8.19
C LEU A 29 -11.14 7.62 9.27
N GLY A 30 -11.34 8.26 10.43
CA GLY A 30 -10.38 8.29 11.53
C GLY A 30 -9.92 6.89 11.95
N ILE A 31 -10.83 5.92 11.97
CA ILE A 31 -10.51 4.50 12.25
C ILE A 31 -9.58 3.88 11.18
N LEU A 32 -9.68 4.33 9.92
CA LEU A 32 -8.85 3.87 8.80
C LEU A 32 -7.54 4.67 8.68
N PHE A 33 -7.56 5.96 9.01
CA PHE A 33 -6.41 6.85 9.00
C PHE A 33 -5.48 6.59 10.18
N ASP A 34 -6.01 6.33 11.39
CA ASP A 34 -5.19 5.98 12.55
C ASP A 34 -4.32 4.77 12.24
N ARG A 35 -4.83 3.75 11.55
CA ARG A 35 -4.00 2.57 11.24
C ARG A 35 -2.94 2.80 10.16
N SER A 36 -3.16 3.73 9.24
CA SER A 36 -2.25 3.95 8.10
C SER A 36 -1.30 5.13 8.28
N ILE A 37 -1.63 6.09 9.16
CA ILE A 37 -0.79 7.24 9.54
C ILE A 37 0.10 6.90 10.74
N ILE A 38 -0.36 6.07 11.69
CA ILE A 38 0.38 5.80 12.94
C ILE A 38 1.55 4.84 12.74
N ASP A 39 1.53 3.96 11.73
CA ASP A 39 2.63 3.04 11.50
C ASP A 39 3.28 3.23 10.12
N PRO A 40 4.42 3.94 10.00
CA PRO A 40 5.20 3.95 8.77
C PRO A 40 5.67 2.55 8.35
N ASN A 41 5.59 1.55 9.24
CA ASN A 41 5.84 0.14 8.92
C ASN A 41 4.67 -0.58 8.25
N LEU A 42 3.48 0.03 8.17
CA LEU A 42 2.34 -0.58 7.47
C LEU A 42 2.53 -0.64 5.95
N ASN A 43 3.52 0.08 5.41
CA ASN A 43 3.91 -0.02 4.01
C ASN A 43 5.28 -0.71 3.90
N PRO A 44 5.30 -2.05 3.69
CA PRO A 44 6.52 -2.85 3.59
C PRO A 44 7.49 -2.32 2.54
N ARG A 45 7.00 -1.71 1.47
CA ARG A 45 7.84 -1.10 0.43
C ARG A 45 8.62 0.09 0.98
N ARG A 46 7.96 0.94 1.78
CA ARG A 46 8.61 2.12 2.38
C ARG A 46 9.61 1.69 3.45
N SER A 47 9.22 0.74 4.30
CA SER A 47 10.13 0.15 5.31
C SER A 47 11.34 -0.51 4.67
N PHE A 48 11.15 -1.29 3.60
CA PHE A 48 12.22 -1.94 2.86
C PHE A 48 13.18 -0.95 2.20
N ILE A 49 12.68 0.15 1.61
CA ILE A 49 13.57 1.19 1.07
C ILE A 49 14.36 1.86 2.20
N ASN A 50 13.74 2.10 3.36
CA ASN A 50 14.41 2.70 4.52
C ASN A 50 15.52 1.80 5.11
N THR A 51 15.48 0.48 4.91
CA THR A 51 16.60 -0.39 5.30
C THR A 51 17.81 -0.25 4.36
N GLY A 52 17.65 0.39 3.21
CA GLY A 52 18.66 0.47 2.14
C GLY A 52 18.49 -0.62 1.07
N GLY A 53 17.39 -1.38 1.12
CA GLY A 53 17.06 -2.38 0.12
C GLY A 53 16.74 -1.77 -1.25
N LYS A 54 17.03 -2.51 -2.32
CA LYS A 54 16.82 -2.11 -3.72
C LYS A 54 15.79 -3.02 -4.38
N ILE A 55 14.84 -2.42 -5.08
CA ILE A 55 13.92 -3.17 -5.96
C ILE A 55 14.59 -3.25 -7.33
N LEU A 56 14.82 -4.47 -7.82
CA LEU A 56 15.64 -4.69 -9.00
C LEU A 56 14.78 -4.69 -10.26
N VAL A 57 13.91 -5.69 -10.40
CA VAL A 57 13.17 -5.94 -11.65
C VAL A 57 11.87 -6.68 -11.38
N ASP A 58 10.89 -6.47 -12.26
CA ASP A 58 9.66 -7.25 -12.30
C ASP A 58 9.71 -8.18 -13.53
N PHE A 59 9.50 -9.46 -13.33
CA PHE A 59 9.29 -10.45 -14.38
C PHE A 59 7.80 -10.79 -14.47
N VAL A 60 7.37 -11.16 -15.67
CA VAL A 60 6.02 -11.68 -15.90
C VAL A 60 6.19 -13.06 -16.50
N ASP A 61 5.75 -14.07 -15.76
CA ASP A 61 5.60 -15.43 -16.27
C ASP A 61 4.16 -15.62 -16.78
N GLU A 62 3.87 -16.76 -17.41
CA GLU A 62 2.56 -17.08 -17.98
C GLU A 62 1.43 -17.10 -16.93
N THR A 63 1.78 -17.33 -15.66
CA THR A 63 0.82 -17.52 -14.55
C THR A 63 0.89 -16.41 -13.49
N GLU A 64 2.03 -15.73 -13.34
CA GLU A 64 2.25 -14.77 -12.26
C GLU A 64 3.29 -13.69 -12.60
N VAL A 65 3.26 -12.62 -11.81
CA VAL A 65 4.26 -11.56 -11.81
C VAL A 65 5.20 -11.82 -10.65
N VAL A 66 6.50 -11.79 -10.92
CA VAL A 66 7.56 -11.97 -9.93
C VAL A 66 8.32 -10.65 -9.79
N CYS A 67 8.67 -10.25 -8.58
CA CYS A 67 9.52 -9.09 -8.31
C CYS A 67 10.73 -9.50 -7.49
N LEU A 68 11.92 -9.12 -7.97
CA LEU A 68 13.18 -9.37 -7.29
C LEU A 68 13.60 -8.13 -6.49
N VAL A 69 13.95 -8.32 -5.22
CA VAL A 69 14.46 -7.26 -4.34
C VAL A 69 15.77 -7.70 -3.69
N GLN A 70 16.68 -6.76 -3.48
CA GLN A 70 17.99 -6.97 -2.88
C GLN A 70 18.10 -6.22 -1.56
N MET A 71 18.52 -6.91 -0.51
CA MET A 71 18.80 -6.32 0.79
C MET A 71 20.20 -5.68 0.84
N PRO A 72 20.47 -4.81 1.83
CA PRO A 72 21.77 -4.13 1.96
C PRO A 72 22.97 -5.08 2.15
N ASP A 73 22.73 -6.26 2.71
CA ASP A 73 23.72 -7.32 2.89
C ASP A 73 24.00 -8.11 1.60
N GLY A 74 23.30 -7.79 0.51
CA GLY A 74 23.43 -8.43 -0.79
C GLY A 74 22.48 -9.61 -1.02
N SER A 75 21.72 -10.04 0.00
CA SER A 75 20.74 -11.13 -0.14
C SER A 75 19.60 -10.75 -1.08
N LEU A 76 19.08 -11.75 -1.81
CA LEU A 76 18.03 -11.58 -2.82
C LEU A 76 16.76 -12.30 -2.38
N TYR A 77 15.63 -11.62 -2.58
CA TYR A 77 14.31 -12.14 -2.27
C TYR A 77 13.36 -11.93 -3.44
N GLU A 78 12.44 -12.87 -3.60
CA GLU A 78 11.44 -12.91 -4.64
C GLU A 78 10.06 -12.77 -4.02
N GLY A 79 9.21 -11.94 -4.63
CA GLY A 79 7.79 -11.89 -4.33
C GLY A 79 6.96 -12.21 -5.55
N TYR A 80 5.92 -12.99 -5.32
CA TYR A 80 5.04 -13.53 -6.35
C TYR A 80 3.63 -12.93 -6.20
N GLU A 81 2.99 -12.60 -7.32
CA GLU A 81 1.62 -12.09 -7.32
C GLU A 81 0.95 -12.26 -8.69
N LYS A 82 -0.38 -12.45 -8.71
CA LYS A 82 -1.14 -12.56 -9.97
C LYS A 82 -1.26 -11.25 -10.75
N SER A 83 -0.88 -10.12 -10.14
CA SER A 83 -0.97 -8.80 -10.75
C SER A 83 0.20 -7.90 -10.38
N LYS A 84 0.60 -7.03 -11.31
CA LYS A 84 1.68 -6.05 -11.09
C LYS A 84 1.41 -5.07 -9.95
N LYS A 85 0.15 -4.96 -9.48
CA LYS A 85 -0.26 -3.95 -8.50
C LYS A 85 0.34 -4.20 -7.12
N HIS A 86 0.52 -5.46 -6.71
CA HIS A 86 0.98 -5.81 -5.37
C HIS A 86 2.28 -6.63 -5.34
N VAL A 87 2.83 -7.04 -6.50
CA VAL A 87 4.06 -7.84 -6.55
C VAL A 87 5.24 -7.21 -5.79
N LYS A 88 5.43 -5.90 -5.94
CA LYS A 88 6.50 -5.15 -5.24
C LYS A 88 6.27 -5.10 -3.74
N TYR A 89 5.01 -4.98 -3.33
CA TYR A 89 4.63 -4.96 -1.93
C TYR A 89 4.94 -6.32 -1.29
N ASN A 90 4.54 -7.41 -1.94
CA ASN A 90 4.79 -8.78 -1.48
C ASN A 90 6.29 -9.09 -1.40
N ALA A 91 7.07 -8.74 -2.43
CA ALA A 91 8.51 -8.97 -2.44
C ALA A 91 9.23 -8.23 -1.30
N CYS A 92 8.88 -6.95 -1.09
CA CYS A 92 9.41 -6.19 0.04
C CYS A 92 8.98 -6.78 1.39
N GLN A 93 7.73 -7.24 1.50
CA GLN A 93 7.24 -7.86 2.73
C GLN A 93 7.94 -9.19 3.03
N GLN A 94 8.14 -10.04 2.03
CA GLN A 94 8.91 -11.28 2.18
C GLN A 94 10.33 -10.99 2.66
N ALA A 95 11.05 -10.09 1.97
CA ALA A 95 12.41 -9.72 2.36
C ALA A 95 12.49 -9.21 3.82
N MET A 96 11.49 -8.46 4.27
CA MET A 96 11.42 -7.96 5.65
C MET A 96 11.10 -9.07 6.66
N ASN A 97 10.28 -10.07 6.29
CA ASN A 97 9.90 -11.19 7.17
C ASN A 97 11.05 -12.19 7.39
N TYR A 98 11.90 -12.41 6.38
CA TYR A 98 13.04 -13.34 6.47
C TYR A 98 14.24 -12.81 7.27
N ARG A 99 14.13 -11.60 7.85
CA ARG A 99 15.16 -10.98 8.68
C ARG A 99 15.19 -11.48 10.14
N ILE A 100 14.21 -12.31 10.55
CA ILE A 100 14.10 -12.88 11.91
C ILE A 100 14.97 -14.13 12.04
#